data_AF-A0A3D5S2C9-F1
#
_entry.id   AF-A0A3D5S2C9-F1
#
_cell.length_a   1.000
_cell.length_b   1.000
_cell.length_c   1.000
_cell.angle_alpha   90.00
_cell.angle_beta   90.00
_cell.angle_gamma   90.00
#
_symmetry.space_group_name_H-M   'P 1'
#
loop_
_entity.id
_entity.type
_entity.pdbx_description
1 polymer ?
#
loop_
_entity_poly.entity_id
_entity_poly.type
_entity_poly.pdbx_seq_one_letter_code
_entity_poly.pdbx_strand_id
1 'polypeptide(L)' 'IELNLTDFETSISSKNNLKHLQDNTNELIQRGGFGSPTMFVDNDMYYGNDRMPLVEFSIGRASGKILVLPGQHDT' A
#
# COMPACT_ATOMS: atom_id res chain seq x y z
N ILE A 1 -3.58 17.56 -12.21
CA ILE A 1 -2.16 17.59 -11.79
C ILE A 1 -1.38 17.64 -13.09
N GLU A 2 -0.80 18.79 -13.42
CA GLU A 2 0.09 18.90 -14.56
C GLU A 2 1.49 18.54 -14.09
N LEU A 3 2.07 17.47 -14.65
CA LEU A 3 3.42 17.03 -14.32
C LEU A 3 4.40 17.81 -15.18
N ASN A 4 5.45 18.34 -14.57
CA ASN A 4 6.58 18.91 -15.31
C ASN A 4 7.31 17.78 -16.04
N LEU A 5 7.38 17.86 -17.37
CA LEU A 5 7.94 16.80 -18.21
C LEU A 5 9.44 16.57 -17.93
N THR A 6 10.20 17.65 -17.74
CA THR A 6 11.64 17.58 -17.44
C THR A 6 11.88 16.89 -16.10
N ASP A 7 11.10 17.23 -15.08
CA ASP A 7 11.22 16.63 -13.74
C ASP A 7 10.82 15.15 -13.76
N PHE A 8 9.79 14.80 -14.55
CA PHE A 8 9.36 13.42 -14.75
C PHE A 8 10.46 12.56 -15.40
N GLU A 9 11.04 13.02 -16.50
CA GLU A 9 12.13 12.32 -17.19
C GLU A 9 13.38 12.19 -16.31
N THR A 10 13.73 13.26 -15.59
CA THR A 10 14.82 13.26 -14.61
C THR A 10 14.57 12.24 -13.50
N SER A 11 13.33 12.14 -13.03
CA SER A 11 12.93 11.21 -11.98
C SER A 11 12.99 9.74 -12.43
N ILE A 12 12.58 9.42 -13.67
CA ILE A 12 12.69 8.06 -14.22
C ILE A 12 14.15 7.62 -14.30
N SER A 13 15.04 8.55 -14.70
CA SER A 13 16.48 8.26 -14.88
C SER A 13 17.28 8.32 -13.57
N SER A 14 16.64 8.70 -12.45
CA SER A 14 17.30 8.87 -11.16
C SER A 14 17.76 7.53 -10.58
N LYS A 15 19.07 7.41 -10.33
CA LYS A 15 19.64 6.27 -9.59
C LYS A 15 19.04 6.11 -8.19
N ASN A 16 18.64 7.22 -7.56
CA ASN A 16 18.03 7.19 -6.24
C ASN A 16 16.62 6.56 -6.29
N ASN A 17 15.82 6.91 -7.30
CA ASN A 17 14.49 6.33 -7.48
C ASN A 17 14.56 4.85 -7.86
N LEU A 18 15.55 4.46 -8.68
CA LEU A 18 15.82 3.06 -8.97
C LEU A 18 16.19 2.28 -7.69
N LYS A 19 17.04 2.86 -6.83
CA LYS A 19 17.38 2.26 -5.54
C LYS A 19 16.14 2.10 -4.65
N HIS A 20 15.28 3.12 -4.54
CA HIS A 20 14.03 3.00 -3.78
C HIS A 20 13.12 1.90 -4.33
N LEU A 21 13.01 1.75 -5.65
CA LEU A 21 12.24 0.66 -6.26
C LEU A 21 12.79 -0.72 -5.87
N GLN A 22 14.12 -0.87 -5.89
CA GLN A 22 14.79 -2.11 -5.48
C GLN A 22 14.61 -2.39 -3.99
N ASP A 23 14.77 -1.38 -3.13
CA ASP A 23 14.60 -1.51 -1.69
C ASP A 23 13.16 -1.92 -1.34
N ASN A 24 12.14 -1.31 -1.95
CA ASN A 24 10.73 -1.69 -1.78
C ASN A 24 10.46 -3.12 -2.27
N THR A 25 11.09 -3.53 -3.38
CA THR A 25 10.96 -4.91 -3.89
C THR A 25 11.59 -5.91 -2.92
N ASN A 26 12.76 -5.59 -2.37
CA ASN A 26 13.44 -6.43 -1.39
C ASN A 26 12.66 -6.51 -0.07
N GLU A 27 12.05 -5.41 0.37
CA GLU A 27 11.16 -5.38 1.53
C GLU A 27 9.96 -6.33 1.33
N LEU A 28 9.28 -6.24 0.17
CA LEU A 28 8.16 -7.13 -0.17
C LEU A 28 8.56 -8.60 -0.07
N ILE A 29 9.70 -8.97 -0.68
CA ILE A 29 10.22 -10.34 -0.65
C ILE A 29 10.54 -10.79 0.78
N GLN A 30 11.23 -9.95 1.56
CA GLN A 30 11.59 -10.25 2.95
C GLN A 30 10.37 -10.47 3.85
N ARG A 31 9.27 -9.77 3.55
CA ARG A 31 7.99 -9.89 4.25
C ARG A 31 7.11 -11.02 3.71
N GLY A 32 7.58 -11.80 2.73
CA GLY A 32 6.86 -12.95 2.17
C GLY A 32 5.84 -12.61 1.09
N GLY A 33 5.85 -11.38 0.55
CA GLY A 33 5.00 -10.97 -0.56
C GLY A 33 5.45 -11.60 -1.88
N PHE A 34 4.47 -11.94 -2.72
CA PHE A 34 4.70 -12.75 -3.93
C PHE A 34 3.95 -12.25 -5.18
N GLY A 35 3.25 -11.11 -5.09
CA GLY A 35 2.48 -10.59 -6.20
C GLY A 35 1.96 -9.18 -5.95
N SER A 36 1.11 -8.69 -6.84
CA SER A 36 0.48 -7.37 -6.72
C SER A 36 -1.04 -7.46 -6.94
N PRO A 37 -1.85 -6.69 -6.18
CA PRO A 37 -1.42 -5.84 -5.07
C PRO A 37 -1.21 -6.64 -3.78
N THR A 38 -0.21 -6.23 -3.01
CA THR A 38 0.01 -6.68 -1.63
C THR A 38 -0.04 -5.46 -0.72
N MET A 39 -0.84 -5.54 0.33
CA MET A 39 -0.98 -4.50 1.35
C MET A 39 -0.56 -5.08 2.69
N PHE A 40 0.10 -4.27 3.50
CA PHE A 40 0.41 -4.61 4.87
C PHE A 40 -0.26 -3.62 5.82
N VAL A 41 -0.87 -4.13 6.88
CA VAL A 41 -1.34 -3.34 8.02
C VAL A 41 -0.61 -3.90 9.25
N ASP A 42 0.33 -3.12 9.79
CA ASP A 42 1.32 -3.60 10.74
C ASP A 42 2.05 -4.86 10.22
N ASN A 43 1.84 -6.00 10.88
CA ASN A 43 2.42 -7.29 10.53
C ASN A 43 1.48 -8.19 9.69
N ASP A 44 0.22 -7.79 9.51
CA ASP A 44 -0.76 -8.55 8.72
C ASP A 44 -0.56 -8.27 7.22
N MET A 45 -0.49 -9.33 6.41
CA MET A 45 -0.34 -9.25 4.95
C MET A 45 -1.65 -9.63 4.24
N TYR A 46 -2.04 -8.83 3.26
CA TYR A 46 -3.19 -9.08 2.40
C TYR A 46 -2.74 -9.06 0.93
N TYR A 47 -3.17 -10.04 0.14
CA TYR A 47 -2.86 -10.14 -1.29
C TYR A 47 -4.14 -10.18 -2.11
N GLY A 48 -4.23 -9.32 -3.14
CA GLY A 48 -5.36 -9.21 -4.04
C GLY A 48 -6.33 -8.07 -3.72
N ASN A 49 -6.94 -7.50 -4.75
CA ASN A 49 -7.95 -6.44 -4.64
C ASN A 49 -9.23 -6.89 -3.90
N ASP A 50 -9.53 -8.19 -3.93
CA ASP A 50 -10.65 -8.82 -3.22
C ASP A 50 -10.51 -8.75 -1.69
N ARG A 51 -9.32 -8.41 -1.18
CA ARG A 51 -9.02 -8.34 0.25
C ARG A 51 -9.21 -6.96 0.86
N MET A 52 -9.63 -5.95 0.10
CA MET A 52 -9.84 -4.59 0.62
C MET A 52 -10.74 -4.50 1.87
N PRO A 53 -11.86 -5.25 1.98
CA PRO A 53 -12.67 -5.23 3.21
C PRO A 53 -11.89 -5.69 4.46
N LEU A 54 -10.95 -6.62 4.31
CA LEU A 54 -10.11 -7.10 5.41
C LEU A 54 -9.01 -6.09 5.76
N VAL A 55 -8.47 -5.39 4.75
CA VAL A 55 -7.51 -4.28 4.95
C VAL A 55 -8.17 -3.16 5.74
N GLU A 56 -9.39 -2.74 5.35
CA GLU A 56 -10.17 -1.71 6.06
C GLU A 56 -10.44 -2.12 7.51
N PHE A 57 -10.85 -3.37 7.74
CA PHE A 57 -11.06 -3.89 9.09
C PHE A 57 -9.77 -3.87 9.91
N SER A 58 -8.64 -4.26 9.32
CA SER A 58 -7.34 -4.25 10.00
C SER A 58 -6.88 -2.84 10.36
N ILE A 59 -7.05 -1.86 9.44
CA ILE A 59 -6.77 -0.44 9.72
C ILE A 59 -7.64 0.06 10.88
N GLY A 60 -8.92 -0.35 10.92
CA GLY A 60 -9.80 -0.02 12.03
C GLY A 60 -9.26 -0.52 13.37
N ARG A 61 -8.88 -1.80 13.44
CA ARG A 61 -8.25 -2.38 14.64
C ARG A 61 -6.94 -1.67 15.02
N ALA A 62 -6.06 -1.43 14.06
CA ALA A 62 -4.74 -0.82 14.29
C ALA A 62 -4.84 0.65 14.75
N SER A 63 -5.80 1.40 14.20
CA SER A 63 -6.01 2.81 14.54
C SER A 63 -6.92 3.05 15.75
N GLY A 64 -7.54 2.01 16.30
CA GLY A 64 -8.56 2.11 17.34
C GLY A 64 -9.89 2.71 16.85
N LYS A 65 -10.07 2.88 15.54
CA LYS A 65 -11.31 3.38 14.94
C LYS A 65 -12.15 2.20 14.48
N ILE A 66 -13.40 2.11 14.90
CA ILE A 66 -14.30 1.07 14.40
C ILE A 66 -14.59 1.36 12.92
N LEU A 67 -14.35 0.37 12.05
CA LEU A 67 -14.83 0.43 10.67
C LEU A 67 -16.36 0.38 10.69
N VAL A 68 -17.00 1.48 10.32
CA VAL A 68 -18.45 1.54 10.15
C VAL A 68 -18.77 1.27 8.69
N LEU A 69 -19.36 0.11 8.41
CA LEU A 69 -19.80 -0.22 7.06
C LEU A 69 -20.92 0.76 6.61
N PRO A 70 -21.05 1.03 5.30
CA PRO A 70 -22.19 1.81 4.79
C PRO A 70 -23.52 1.23 5.30
N GLY A 71 -24.33 2.07 5.97
CA GLY A 71 -25.59 1.64 6.60
C GLY A 71 -25.47 1.16 8.05
N GLN A 72 -24.31 1.30 8.69
CA GLN A 72 -24.09 1.03 10.13
C GLN A 72 -23.88 2.33 10.96
N HIS A 73 -24.30 3.49 10.43
CA HIS A 73 -24.03 4.79 11.07
C HIS A 73 -24.91 5.10 12.31
N ASP A 74 -25.92 4.25 12.60
CA ASP A 74 -26.92 4.47 13.66
C ASP A 74 -26.70 3.60 14.93
N THR A 75 -25.54 2.96 15.08
CA THR A 75 -25.16 2.20 16.30
C THR A 75 -24.15 2.94 17.15
#